data_AF-A0A1I3UFC6-F1
#
_entry.id   AF-A0A1I3UFC6-F1
#
_cell.length_a   1.000
_cell.length_b   1.000
_cell.length_c   1.000
_cell.angle_alpha   90.00
_cell.angle_beta   90.00
_cell.angle_gamma   90.00
#
_symmetry.space_group_name_H-M   'P 1'
#
loop_
_entity.id
_entity.type
_entity.pdbx_description
1 polymer ?
#
loop_
_entity_poly.entity_id
_entity_poly.type
_entity_poly.pdbx_seq_one_letter_code
_entity_poly.pdbx_strand_id
1 'polypeptide(L)'
;MTGLRERLVGLPTVVVLVLTVAVAGLVGAAGGGTLALWRDVEQVTASMPAGVVVFGAGAPAPAGPLADYATGPDDTVEFRFGPGAAETLYTTGSVFIPIQVDALAQGHRGLRYTVSRQIAPGGVFADSVLRLVKVPRMADCRAGVVGEETTGSAPVTADYSTTTALTTEYWCLAAAFQPMKGTYDNQASVTAGVTTSSGAAAGTVSDQDGWSAQVRKTFVPANEGTHRVTFSFTTFRAGE
;
A
#
# COMPACT_ATOMS: atom_id res chain seq x y z
N MET A 1 75.29 -39.96 61.76
CA MET A 1 75.69 -39.66 60.37
C MET A 1 75.22 -38.24 60.10
N THR A 2 75.78 -37.19 60.72
CA THR A 2 77.14 -36.59 60.62
C THR A 2 77.44 -36.01 59.23
N GLY A 3 77.52 -34.67 59.15
CA GLY A 3 77.93 -33.83 58.01
C GLY A 3 77.05 -32.56 57.95
N LEU A 4 77.31 -31.45 58.69
CA LEU A 4 78.40 -30.45 58.52
C LEU A 4 78.61 -30.07 57.04
N ARG A 5 78.66 -28.82 56.57
CA ARG A 5 79.00 -27.48 57.11
C ARG A 5 78.75 -26.49 55.93
N GLU A 6 78.18 -25.28 56.08
CA GLU A 6 78.85 -23.94 56.11
C GLU A 6 77.70 -22.90 55.93
N ARG A 7 77.35 -21.96 56.82
CA ARG A 7 78.01 -20.70 57.26
C ARG A 7 78.49 -19.86 56.06
N LEU A 8 78.25 -18.54 55.90
CA LEU A 8 77.87 -17.43 56.80
C LEU A 8 77.82 -16.12 55.95
N VAL A 9 77.24 -15.04 56.52
CA VAL A 9 77.43 -13.59 56.19
C VAL A 9 76.70 -13.06 54.93
N GLY A 10 75.99 -11.93 54.90
CA GLY A 10 75.66 -10.88 55.87
C GLY A 10 74.88 -9.75 55.16
N LEU A 11 73.94 -9.12 55.87
CA LEU A 11 73.35 -7.78 55.58
C LEU A 11 74.46 -6.69 55.57
N PRO A 12 74.30 -5.43 55.08
CA PRO A 12 73.06 -4.62 54.96
C PRO A 12 72.94 -3.63 53.75
N THR A 13 71.71 -3.17 53.51
CA THR A 13 71.27 -1.76 53.40
C THR A 13 72.11 -0.69 52.66
N VAL A 14 71.60 -0.29 51.48
CA VAL A 14 71.40 1.10 50.98
C VAL A 14 72.64 1.95 50.60
N VAL A 15 72.43 2.76 49.55
CA VAL A 15 73.36 3.70 48.86
C VAL A 15 74.23 2.94 47.84
N VAL A 16 73.89 2.91 46.53
CA VAL A 16 74.02 4.04 45.60
C VAL A 16 72.86 4.00 44.59
N LEU A 17 71.76 4.60 45.03
CA LEU A 17 70.87 5.43 44.22
C LEU A 17 71.77 6.38 43.39
N VAL A 18 71.78 6.30 42.05
CA VAL A 18 72.16 7.36 41.07
C VAL A 18 72.45 6.79 39.66
N LEU A 19 72.71 5.48 39.49
CA LEU A 19 73.08 4.93 38.16
C LEU A 19 72.03 4.03 37.47
N THR A 20 70.76 4.10 37.86
CA THR A 20 69.66 3.30 37.27
C THR A 20 68.54 4.14 36.65
N VAL A 21 68.77 5.45 36.42
CA VAL A 21 67.80 6.34 35.74
C VAL A 21 68.23 6.72 34.31
N ALA A 22 69.46 6.38 33.88
CA ALA A 22 69.96 6.71 32.53
C ALA A 22 69.96 5.53 31.53
N VAL A 23 69.48 4.34 31.92
CA VAL A 23 69.21 3.21 31.00
C VAL A 23 67.72 2.80 31.09
N ALA A 24 66.86 3.75 31.42
CA ALA A 24 65.40 3.64 31.30
C ALA A 24 64.86 4.37 30.05
N GLY A 25 65.72 5.02 29.26
CA GLY A 25 65.32 5.86 28.13
C GLY A 25 65.58 5.29 26.72
N LEU A 26 66.23 4.13 26.58
CA LEU A 26 66.66 3.63 25.25
C LEU A 26 66.49 2.12 25.01
N VAL A 27 65.74 1.42 25.87
CA VAL A 27 65.27 0.05 25.60
C VAL A 27 63.72 -0.05 25.62
N GLY A 28 63.03 1.04 25.97
CA GLY A 28 61.56 1.14 26.00
C GLY A 28 60.90 1.65 24.72
N ALA A 29 61.53 1.49 23.54
CA ALA A 29 60.96 1.97 22.27
C ALA A 29 61.04 0.97 21.09
N ALA A 30 61.39 -0.29 21.34
CA ALA A 30 61.43 -1.32 20.29
C ALA A 30 60.59 -2.58 20.61
N GLY A 31 59.92 -2.64 21.77
CA GLY A 31 59.08 -3.78 22.19
C GLY A 31 57.59 -3.47 22.35
N GLY A 32 57.15 -2.26 21.98
CA GLY A 32 55.74 -1.82 22.11
C GLY A 32 54.95 -1.78 20.79
N GLY A 33 55.51 -2.32 19.70
CA GLY A 33 54.94 -2.20 18.36
C GLY A 33 54.20 -3.44 17.84
N THR A 34 54.19 -4.56 18.56
CA THR A 34 53.66 -5.85 18.05
C THR A 34 52.43 -6.38 18.77
N LEU A 35 51.89 -5.67 19.78
CA LEU A 35 50.69 -6.11 20.50
C LEU A 35 49.41 -5.30 20.19
N ALA A 36 49.48 -4.29 19.33
CA ALA A 36 48.32 -3.47 18.91
C ALA A 36 47.93 -3.71 17.43
N LEU A 37 48.27 -4.87 16.87
CA LEU A 37 47.98 -5.22 15.47
C LEU A 37 47.29 -6.58 15.30
N TRP A 38 46.66 -7.09 16.36
CA TRP A 38 45.56 -8.04 16.22
C TRP A 38 44.30 -7.22 15.88
N ARG A 39 44.33 -6.53 14.74
CA ARG A 39 43.11 -6.08 14.09
C ARG A 39 42.54 -7.36 13.49
N ASP A 40 41.80 -8.10 14.30
CA ASP A 40 41.05 -9.24 13.84
C ASP A 40 39.99 -8.70 12.88
N VAL A 41 40.38 -8.58 11.62
CA VAL A 41 39.44 -8.36 10.53
C VAL A 41 38.85 -9.73 10.30
N GLU A 42 37.90 -10.12 11.14
CA GLU A 42 36.99 -11.18 10.76
C GLU A 42 36.29 -10.70 9.49
N GLN A 43 36.72 -11.24 8.35
CA GLN A 43 35.89 -11.24 7.16
C GLN A 43 34.72 -12.17 7.45
N VAL A 44 33.77 -11.67 8.25
CA VAL A 44 32.45 -12.26 8.33
C VAL A 44 31.89 -12.10 6.93
N THR A 45 32.01 -13.18 6.15
CA THR A 45 31.27 -13.32 4.91
C THR A 45 29.83 -13.57 5.35
N ALA A 46 29.17 -12.52 5.84
CA ALA A 46 27.77 -12.54 6.17
C ALA A 46 27.03 -12.66 4.84
N SER A 47 26.95 -13.89 4.34
CA SER A 47 25.91 -14.27 3.39
C SER A 47 24.61 -14.15 4.16
N MET A 48 24.03 -12.94 4.18
CA MET A 48 22.64 -12.79 4.57
C MET A 48 21.86 -13.62 3.54
N PRO A 49 21.14 -14.68 3.96
CA PRO A 49 20.26 -15.39 3.06
C PRO A 49 19.40 -14.34 2.36
N ALA A 50 19.35 -14.37 1.03
CA ALA A 50 18.50 -13.47 0.28
C ALA A 50 17.06 -13.78 0.69
N GLY A 51 16.52 -13.03 1.65
CA GLY A 51 15.15 -13.18 2.11
C GLY A 51 14.21 -13.04 0.93
N VAL A 52 13.21 -13.92 0.85
CA VAL A 52 12.22 -13.89 -0.22
C VAL A 52 11.22 -12.77 0.04
N VAL A 53 10.82 -12.08 -1.02
CA VAL A 53 9.73 -11.10 -1.03
C VAL A 53 8.75 -11.50 -2.11
N VAL A 54 7.47 -11.62 -1.74
CA VAL A 54 6.37 -11.97 -2.65
C VAL A 54 5.20 -11.06 -2.35
N PHE A 55 4.60 -10.48 -3.38
CA PHE A 55 3.42 -9.66 -3.27
C PHE A 55 2.45 -9.97 -4.41
N GLY A 56 1.19 -10.25 -4.09
CA GLY A 56 0.14 -10.55 -5.06
C GLY A 56 -1.13 -9.79 -4.72
N ALA A 57 -1.87 -9.40 -5.75
CA ALA A 57 -3.20 -8.81 -5.60
C ALA A 57 -4.10 -9.26 -6.76
N GLY A 58 -5.35 -9.63 -6.48
CA GLY A 58 -6.23 -10.13 -7.53
C GLY A 58 -7.62 -10.53 -7.09
N ALA A 59 -8.38 -11.12 -8.01
CA ALA A 59 -9.63 -11.78 -7.67
C ALA A 59 -9.35 -12.88 -6.63
N PRO A 60 -10.15 -12.99 -5.55
CA PRO A 60 -9.94 -14.02 -4.55
C PRO A 60 -9.94 -15.42 -5.15
N ALA A 61 -8.98 -16.24 -4.73
CA ALA A 61 -8.95 -17.65 -5.10
C ALA A 61 -10.01 -18.42 -4.29
N PRO A 62 -10.75 -19.38 -4.89
CA PRO A 62 -11.72 -20.20 -4.15
C PRO A 62 -11.12 -20.95 -2.96
N ALA A 63 -9.83 -21.31 -3.07
CA ALA A 63 -9.00 -21.78 -1.97
C ALA A 63 -7.52 -21.53 -2.32
N GLY A 64 -6.77 -20.90 -1.41
CA GLY A 64 -5.31 -20.82 -1.50
C GLY A 64 -4.74 -19.51 -2.07
N PRO A 65 -3.48 -19.56 -2.56
CA PRO A 65 -2.76 -18.39 -3.07
C PRO A 65 -3.36 -17.87 -4.38
N LEU A 66 -3.12 -16.59 -4.66
CA LEU A 66 -3.38 -15.96 -5.95
C LEU A 66 -2.63 -16.66 -7.10
N ALA A 67 -3.11 -16.42 -8.32
CA ALA A 67 -2.51 -16.99 -9.54
C ALA A 67 -1.28 -16.21 -10.03
N ASP A 68 -1.12 -14.95 -9.62
CA ASP A 68 -0.07 -14.05 -10.10
C ASP A 68 0.54 -13.25 -8.96
N TYR A 69 1.86 -13.09 -9.03
CA TYR A 69 2.69 -12.51 -7.98
C TYR A 69 3.83 -11.69 -8.57
N ALA A 70 4.00 -10.50 -7.99
CA ALA A 70 5.17 -9.67 -8.12
C ALA A 70 6.27 -10.10 -7.12
N THR A 71 7.53 -9.99 -7.54
CA THR A 71 8.69 -10.34 -6.69
C THR A 71 9.77 -9.25 -6.68
N GLY A 72 9.72 -8.31 -7.63
CA GLY A 72 10.60 -7.16 -7.71
C GLY A 72 10.08 -5.94 -6.93
N PRO A 73 10.96 -5.12 -6.33
CA PRO A 73 10.59 -3.99 -5.46
C PRO A 73 9.85 -2.82 -6.15
N ASP A 74 9.74 -2.83 -7.48
CA ASP A 74 9.01 -1.84 -8.27
C ASP A 74 7.89 -2.47 -9.13
N ASP A 75 7.65 -3.76 -8.96
CA ASP A 75 6.58 -4.44 -9.65
C ASP A 75 5.23 -3.92 -9.15
N THR A 76 4.31 -3.70 -10.08
CA THR A 76 2.93 -3.34 -9.75
C THR A 76 2.01 -4.49 -10.11
N VAL A 77 1.03 -4.73 -9.25
CA VAL A 77 0.00 -5.74 -9.50
C VAL A 77 -1.31 -5.03 -9.80
N GLU A 78 -1.94 -5.38 -10.92
CA GLU A 78 -3.18 -4.75 -11.37
C GLU A 78 -4.35 -5.71 -11.26
N PHE A 79 -5.38 -5.29 -10.52
CA PHE A 79 -6.69 -5.91 -10.58
C PHE A 79 -7.57 -5.17 -11.59
N ARG A 80 -8.07 -5.88 -12.61
CA ARG A 80 -8.88 -5.30 -13.69
C ARG A 80 -10.34 -5.67 -13.52
N PHE A 81 -11.22 -4.70 -13.76
CA PHE A 81 -12.68 -4.89 -13.81
C PHE A 81 -13.27 -4.07 -14.96
N GLY A 82 -14.51 -4.36 -15.35
CA GLY A 82 -15.08 -3.76 -16.57
C GLY A 82 -16.54 -4.15 -16.82
N PRO A 83 -16.93 -4.50 -18.07
CA PRO A 83 -18.32 -4.60 -18.49
C PRO A 83 -19.25 -5.43 -17.59
N GLY A 84 -18.83 -6.62 -17.14
CA GLY A 84 -19.70 -7.46 -16.29
C GLY A 84 -20.00 -6.84 -14.91
N ALA A 85 -19.02 -6.15 -14.33
CA ALA A 85 -19.23 -5.41 -13.08
C ALA A 85 -20.08 -4.15 -13.31
N ALA A 86 -19.90 -3.49 -14.46
CA ALA A 86 -20.69 -2.32 -14.85
C ALA A 86 -22.16 -2.69 -15.10
N GLU A 87 -22.43 -3.84 -15.73
CA GLU A 87 -23.79 -4.35 -15.93
C GLU A 87 -24.48 -4.60 -14.59
N THR A 88 -23.78 -5.24 -13.65
CA THR A 88 -24.30 -5.47 -12.29
C THR A 88 -24.59 -4.14 -11.59
N LEU A 89 -23.66 -3.19 -11.67
CA LEU A 89 -23.80 -1.86 -11.06
C LEU A 89 -24.98 -1.07 -11.66
N TYR A 90 -25.15 -1.11 -12.98
CA TYR A 90 -26.21 -0.39 -13.67
C TYR A 90 -27.59 -0.99 -13.40
N THR A 91 -27.70 -2.32 -13.29
CA THR A 91 -28.97 -3.02 -13.08
C THR A 91 -29.43 -3.01 -11.63
N THR A 92 -28.50 -3.20 -10.69
CA THR A 92 -28.82 -3.32 -9.26
C THR A 92 -28.59 -2.04 -8.47
N GLY A 93 -27.88 -1.06 -9.05
CA GLY A 93 -27.49 0.20 -8.40
C GLY A 93 -26.26 0.07 -7.50
N SER A 94 -25.72 -1.14 -7.28
CA SER A 94 -24.50 -1.33 -6.49
C SER A 94 -23.71 -2.55 -6.91
N VAL A 95 -22.39 -2.52 -6.77
CA VAL A 95 -21.54 -3.71 -6.96
C VAL A 95 -20.44 -3.74 -5.91
N PHE A 96 -20.10 -4.95 -5.46
CA PHE A 96 -19.09 -5.21 -4.45
C PHE A 96 -18.08 -6.19 -5.03
N ILE A 97 -16.88 -5.72 -5.30
CA ILE A 97 -15.84 -6.49 -5.97
C ILE A 97 -14.78 -6.83 -4.93
N PRO A 98 -14.70 -8.10 -4.48
CA PRO A 98 -13.69 -8.51 -3.52
C PRO A 98 -12.33 -8.60 -4.20
N ILE A 99 -11.29 -8.22 -3.46
CA ILE A 99 -9.89 -8.32 -3.90
C ILE A 99 -9.11 -8.98 -2.75
N GLN A 100 -8.31 -9.98 -3.08
CA GLN A 100 -7.37 -10.60 -2.16
C GLN A 100 -5.99 -10.00 -2.39
N VAL A 101 -5.25 -9.76 -1.31
CA VAL A 101 -3.84 -9.35 -1.32
C VAL A 101 -3.06 -10.36 -0.50
N ASP A 102 -2.00 -10.89 -1.08
CA ASP A 102 -1.10 -11.83 -0.42
C ASP A 102 0.29 -11.20 -0.33
N ALA A 103 0.89 -11.23 0.86
CA ALA A 103 2.20 -10.64 1.11
C ALA A 103 3.10 -11.57 1.91
N LEU A 104 4.37 -11.63 1.53
CA LEU A 104 5.43 -12.31 2.28
C LEU A 104 6.70 -11.50 2.16
N ALA A 105 7.36 -11.28 3.29
CA ALA A 105 8.74 -10.82 3.34
C ALA A 105 9.48 -11.59 4.44
N GLN A 106 10.67 -12.08 4.13
CA GLN A 106 11.52 -12.83 5.05
C GLN A 106 12.72 -12.00 5.52
N GLY A 107 13.28 -12.42 6.66
CA GLY A 107 14.38 -11.74 7.33
C GLY A 107 13.90 -10.48 8.03
N HIS A 108 14.77 -9.48 8.16
CA HIS A 108 14.45 -8.19 8.76
C HIS A 108 13.80 -7.22 7.76
N ARG A 109 12.82 -7.71 7.00
CA ARG A 109 12.14 -6.94 5.94
C ARG A 109 10.64 -6.89 6.23
N GLY A 110 10.13 -5.70 6.50
CA GLY A 110 8.71 -5.42 6.48
C GLY A 110 8.23 -5.16 5.06
N LEU A 111 6.92 -5.25 4.84
CA LEU A 111 6.27 -4.97 3.57
C LEU A 111 5.08 -4.05 3.79
N ARG A 112 5.05 -2.96 3.04
CA ARG A 112 3.90 -2.06 2.95
C ARG A 112 3.52 -1.85 1.50
N TYR A 113 2.27 -1.51 1.24
CA TYR A 113 1.79 -1.22 -0.10
C TYR A 113 0.79 -0.06 -0.10
N THR A 114 0.68 0.57 -1.25
CA THR A 114 -0.34 1.56 -1.57
C THR A 114 -1.25 1.04 -2.68
N VAL A 115 -2.47 1.58 -2.70
CA VAL A 115 -3.52 1.21 -3.64
C VAL A 115 -4.01 2.47 -4.34
N SER A 116 -4.02 2.44 -5.67
CA SER A 116 -4.58 3.49 -6.50
C SER A 116 -5.66 2.92 -7.41
N ARG A 117 -6.63 3.76 -7.77
CA ARG A 117 -7.75 3.39 -8.65
C ARG A 117 -7.63 4.22 -9.92
N GLN A 118 -7.77 3.56 -11.07
CA GLN A 118 -7.82 4.21 -12.37
C GLN A 118 -9.16 3.86 -13.02
N ILE A 119 -10.04 4.86 -13.07
CA ILE A 119 -11.37 4.73 -13.68
C ILE A 119 -11.31 5.41 -15.05
N ALA A 120 -11.53 4.64 -16.12
CA ALA A 120 -11.66 5.20 -17.46
C ALA A 120 -12.75 6.29 -17.48
N PRO A 121 -12.55 7.39 -18.23
CA PRO A 121 -13.54 8.46 -18.30
C PRO A 121 -14.81 7.99 -19.00
N GLY A 122 -15.96 8.47 -18.51
CA GLY A 122 -17.27 8.06 -19.00
C GLY A 122 -17.70 6.68 -18.50
N GLY A 123 -18.92 6.28 -18.82
CA GLY A 123 -19.49 5.02 -18.36
C GLY A 123 -20.12 5.09 -16.96
N VAL A 124 -20.57 3.93 -16.49
CA VAL A 124 -21.31 3.79 -15.23
C VAL A 124 -20.40 4.03 -14.04
N PHE A 125 -19.16 3.52 -14.06
CA PHE A 125 -18.24 3.68 -12.94
C PHE A 125 -17.76 5.13 -12.77
N ALA A 126 -17.53 5.86 -13.86
CA ALA A 126 -17.14 7.27 -13.78
C ALA A 126 -18.24 8.17 -13.17
N ASP A 127 -19.50 7.77 -13.32
CA ASP A 127 -20.68 8.44 -12.77
C ASP A 127 -21.12 7.88 -11.40
N SER A 128 -20.33 7.00 -10.80
CA SER A 128 -20.66 6.32 -9.53
C SER A 128 -19.81 6.82 -8.37
N VAL A 129 -20.30 6.57 -7.15
CA VAL A 129 -19.49 6.75 -5.94
C VAL A 129 -18.74 5.45 -5.69
N LEU A 130 -17.40 5.49 -5.76
CA LEU A 130 -16.54 4.35 -5.45
C LEU A 130 -15.88 4.51 -4.08
N ARG A 131 -15.82 3.41 -3.33
CA ARG A 131 -15.12 3.32 -2.05
C ARG A 131 -14.30 2.05 -2.02
N LEU A 132 -13.05 2.16 -1.58
CA LEU A 132 -12.19 1.01 -1.38
C LEU A 132 -11.96 0.83 0.12
N VAL A 133 -12.43 -0.28 0.66
CA VAL A 133 -12.36 -0.56 2.11
C VAL A 133 -11.69 -1.90 2.36
N LYS A 134 -10.86 -1.96 3.40
CA LYS A 134 -10.26 -3.22 3.85
C LYS A 134 -11.30 -4.00 4.68
N VAL A 135 -11.43 -5.30 4.44
CA VAL A 135 -12.39 -6.17 5.13
C VAL A 135 -11.70 -7.36 5.79
N PRO A 136 -12.23 -7.91 6.90
CA PRO A 136 -11.58 -9.03 7.58
C PRO A 136 -11.58 -10.33 6.77
N ARG A 137 -12.63 -10.55 5.96
CA ARG A 137 -12.80 -11.76 5.15
C ARG A 137 -13.43 -11.40 3.81
N MET A 138 -13.16 -12.21 2.79
CA MET A 138 -13.79 -12.08 1.47
C MET A 138 -15.32 -11.98 1.54
N ALA A 139 -15.97 -12.83 2.36
CA ALA A 139 -17.43 -12.87 2.50
C ALA A 139 -18.04 -11.57 3.06
N ASP A 140 -17.23 -10.70 3.66
CA ASP A 140 -17.66 -9.42 4.21
C ASP A 140 -17.67 -8.31 3.14
N CYS A 141 -17.17 -8.56 1.93
CA CYS A 141 -17.37 -7.70 0.77
C CYS A 141 -18.76 -7.91 0.16
N ARG A 142 -19.76 -7.25 0.74
CA ARG A 142 -21.17 -7.36 0.35
C ARG A 142 -21.92 -6.06 0.61
N ALA A 143 -23.22 -6.05 0.27
CA ALA A 143 -24.11 -4.93 0.57
C ALA A 143 -24.04 -4.51 2.04
N GLY A 144 -23.91 -3.20 2.27
CA GLY A 144 -23.77 -2.63 3.61
C GLY A 144 -22.36 -2.76 4.21
N VAL A 145 -21.33 -3.06 3.41
CA VAL A 145 -19.95 -3.06 3.88
C VAL A 145 -19.63 -1.73 4.57
N VAL A 146 -19.17 -1.83 5.82
CA VAL A 146 -18.70 -0.70 6.63
C VAL A 146 -17.19 -0.80 6.76
N GLY A 147 -16.54 0.35 6.70
CA GLY A 147 -15.09 0.43 6.77
C GLY A 147 -14.62 1.84 6.49
N GLU A 148 -13.46 2.16 7.04
CA GLU A 148 -12.73 3.36 6.68
C GLU A 148 -12.11 3.18 5.30
N GLU A 149 -12.22 4.20 4.46
CA GLU A 149 -11.54 4.21 3.18
C GLU A 149 -10.05 4.42 3.42
N THR A 150 -9.23 3.55 2.85
CA THR A 150 -7.77 3.61 2.99
C THR A 150 -7.12 3.29 1.65
N THR A 151 -5.90 3.79 1.48
CA THR A 151 -5.11 3.67 0.25
C THR A 151 -3.84 2.85 0.46
N GLY A 152 -3.75 2.08 1.55
CA GLY A 152 -2.58 1.22 1.78
C GLY A 152 -2.67 0.34 3.03
N SER A 153 -1.68 -0.55 3.16
CA SER A 153 -1.50 -1.38 4.36
C SER A 153 -0.06 -1.85 4.54
N ALA A 154 0.25 -2.37 5.73
CA ALA A 154 1.55 -2.92 6.09
C ALA A 154 1.42 -4.32 6.73
N PRO A 155 1.10 -5.36 5.93
CA PRO A 155 0.78 -6.70 6.43
C PRO A 155 1.96 -7.44 7.06
N VAL A 156 3.20 -7.09 6.71
CA VAL A 156 4.40 -7.77 7.20
C VAL A 156 5.25 -6.77 7.96
N THR A 157 5.51 -7.05 9.25
CA THR A 157 6.40 -6.25 10.09
C THR A 157 7.86 -6.50 9.73
N ALA A 158 8.77 -5.60 10.13
CA ALA A 158 10.21 -5.75 9.88
C ALA A 158 10.95 -6.62 10.91
N ASP A 159 10.21 -7.36 11.74
CA ASP A 159 10.77 -8.32 12.67
C ASP A 159 11.40 -9.49 11.92
N TYR A 160 12.44 -10.10 12.51
CA TYR A 160 13.06 -11.26 11.88
C TYR A 160 12.05 -12.40 11.72
N SER A 161 11.87 -12.86 10.49
CA SER A 161 11.02 -14.01 10.20
C SER A 161 11.65 -14.96 9.18
N THR A 162 11.49 -16.25 9.43
CA THR A 162 11.81 -17.35 8.49
C THR A 162 10.55 -18.01 7.94
N THR A 163 9.37 -17.46 8.24
CA THR A 163 8.11 -18.03 7.77
C THR A 163 8.06 -18.05 6.24
N THR A 164 7.45 -19.09 5.69
CA THR A 164 7.12 -19.18 4.26
C THR A 164 5.62 -18.99 4.03
N ALA A 165 4.84 -18.73 5.10
CA ALA A 165 3.41 -18.52 5.01
C ALA A 165 3.10 -17.09 4.53
N LEU A 166 2.19 -16.98 3.57
CA LEU A 166 1.67 -15.70 3.10
C LEU A 166 0.78 -15.07 4.18
N THR A 167 0.92 -13.76 4.37
CA THR A 167 -0.07 -12.94 5.05
C THR A 167 -1.12 -12.51 4.03
N THR A 168 -2.36 -12.96 4.21
CA THR A 168 -3.47 -12.63 3.32
C THR A 168 -4.36 -11.54 3.94
N GLU A 169 -4.69 -10.53 3.13
CA GLU A 169 -5.63 -9.46 3.44
C GLU A 169 -6.72 -9.40 2.38
N TYR A 170 -7.88 -8.86 2.75
CA TYR A 170 -9.02 -8.72 1.84
C TYR A 170 -9.46 -7.26 1.75
N TRP A 171 -9.84 -6.88 0.55
CA TRP A 171 -10.36 -5.57 0.21
C TRP A 171 -11.70 -5.71 -0.51
N CYS A 172 -12.51 -4.67 -0.40
CA CYS A 172 -13.79 -4.56 -1.08
C CYS A 172 -13.82 -3.24 -1.85
N LEU A 173 -13.88 -3.31 -3.17
CA LEU A 173 -14.23 -2.17 -4.00
C LEU A 173 -15.76 -2.12 -4.10
N ALA A 174 -16.36 -1.20 -3.36
CA ALA A 174 -17.79 -0.93 -3.40
C ALA A 174 -18.05 0.23 -4.35
N ALA A 175 -18.99 0.06 -5.27
CA ALA A 175 -19.49 1.14 -6.12
C ALA A 175 -21.01 1.24 -5.99
N ALA A 176 -21.51 2.47 -5.93
CA ALA A 176 -22.93 2.78 -5.90
C ALA A 176 -23.26 3.75 -7.04
N PHE A 177 -24.24 3.36 -7.85
CA PHE A 177 -24.73 4.13 -8.98
C PHE A 177 -26.15 4.60 -8.69
N GLN A 178 -26.37 5.91 -8.78
CA GLN A 178 -27.71 6.50 -8.70
C GLN A 178 -28.11 6.98 -10.09
N PRO A 179 -29.08 6.31 -10.76
CA PRO A 179 -29.52 6.73 -12.07
C PRO A 179 -30.08 8.15 -12.03
N MET A 180 -29.51 9.05 -12.83
CA MET A 180 -30.06 10.39 -12.97
C MET A 180 -31.40 10.33 -13.71
N LYS A 181 -32.45 10.80 -13.03
CA LYS A 181 -33.78 11.00 -13.58
C LYS A 181 -34.14 12.47 -13.43
N GLY A 182 -34.63 13.08 -14.49
CA GLY A 182 -35.16 14.43 -14.48
C GLY A 182 -36.51 14.48 -15.20
N THR A 183 -37.27 15.51 -14.90
CA THR A 183 -38.44 15.89 -15.66
C THR A 183 -38.13 17.22 -16.32
N TYR A 184 -38.47 17.34 -17.60
CA TYR A 184 -38.41 18.59 -18.33
C TYR A 184 -39.84 18.97 -18.68
N ASP A 185 -40.31 20.08 -18.13
CA ASP A 185 -41.63 20.65 -18.42
C ASP A 185 -41.46 21.83 -19.38
N ASN A 186 -42.29 21.87 -20.41
CA ASN A 186 -42.33 22.96 -21.36
C ASN A 186 -43.76 23.47 -21.51
N GLN A 187 -43.90 24.78 -21.68
CA GLN A 187 -45.16 25.46 -21.86
C GLN A 187 -45.05 26.38 -23.08
N ALA A 188 -45.98 26.22 -24.01
CA ALA A 188 -46.16 27.12 -25.14
C ALA A 188 -47.41 27.98 -24.89
N SER A 189 -47.28 29.30 -25.02
CA SER A 189 -48.41 30.22 -24.99
C SER A 189 -48.57 30.89 -26.35
N VAL A 190 -49.81 30.99 -26.82
CA VAL A 190 -50.17 31.71 -28.04
C VAL A 190 -51.11 32.84 -27.65
N THR A 191 -50.80 34.06 -28.09
CA THR A 191 -51.66 35.22 -27.89
C THR A 191 -52.02 35.83 -29.24
N ALA A 192 -53.31 35.98 -29.52
CA ALA A 192 -53.82 36.61 -30.71
C ALA A 192 -54.54 37.92 -30.37
N GLY A 193 -54.26 38.98 -31.14
CA GLY A 193 -55.02 40.23 -31.08
C GLY A 193 -56.37 40.08 -31.78
N VAL A 194 -57.42 40.60 -31.16
CA VAL A 194 -58.77 40.66 -31.74
C VAL A 194 -59.00 42.07 -32.26
N THR A 195 -59.42 42.20 -33.51
CA THR A 195 -59.82 43.49 -34.11
C THR A 195 -61.28 43.47 -34.51
N THR A 196 -61.95 44.61 -34.41
CA THR A 196 -63.31 44.79 -34.91
C THR A 196 -63.32 44.84 -36.44
N SER A 197 -64.49 44.76 -37.06
CA SER A 197 -64.66 44.96 -38.51
C SER A 197 -64.22 46.35 -39.00
N SER A 198 -64.10 47.33 -38.10
CA SER A 198 -63.53 48.66 -38.38
C SER A 198 -62.01 48.75 -38.24
N GLY A 199 -61.34 47.65 -37.88
CA GLY A 199 -59.89 47.61 -37.65
C GLY A 199 -59.44 48.13 -36.29
N ALA A 200 -60.36 48.51 -35.40
CA ALA A 200 -60.01 48.92 -34.04
C ALA A 200 -59.63 47.70 -33.18
N ALA A 201 -58.62 47.84 -32.32
CA ALA A 201 -58.27 46.79 -31.37
C ALA A 201 -59.44 46.54 -30.40
N ALA A 202 -59.90 45.29 -30.32
CA ALA A 202 -61.02 44.84 -29.49
C ALA A 202 -60.56 44.05 -28.25
N GLY A 203 -59.32 43.55 -28.25
CA GLY A 203 -58.73 42.83 -27.12
C GLY A 203 -57.68 41.81 -27.55
N THR A 204 -57.36 40.87 -26.66
CA THR A 204 -56.51 39.72 -26.95
C THR A 204 -57.17 38.45 -26.42
N VAL A 205 -56.91 37.33 -27.11
CA VAL A 205 -57.20 35.97 -26.61
C VAL A 205 -55.88 35.24 -26.48
N SER A 206 -55.73 34.46 -25.40
CA SER A 206 -54.54 33.64 -25.18
C SER A 206 -54.93 32.20 -24.89
N ASP A 207 -54.15 31.28 -25.41
CA ASP A 207 -54.22 29.86 -25.08
C ASP A 207 -52.84 29.36 -24.64
N GLN A 208 -52.82 28.29 -23.85
CA GLN A 208 -51.61 27.68 -23.35
C GLN A 208 -51.67 26.17 -23.48
N ASP A 209 -50.63 25.59 -24.06
CA ASP A 209 -50.42 24.15 -24.09
C ASP A 209 -49.12 23.80 -23.36
N GLY A 210 -49.08 22.63 -22.74
CA GLY A 210 -47.95 22.18 -21.96
C GLY A 210 -47.67 20.70 -22.17
N TRP A 211 -46.40 20.35 -22.23
CA TRP A 211 -45.96 18.96 -22.27
C TRP A 211 -44.79 18.74 -21.32
N SER A 212 -44.66 17.50 -20.86
CA SER A 212 -43.55 17.07 -20.02
C SER A 212 -42.83 15.88 -20.64
N ALA A 213 -41.53 15.81 -20.43
CA ALA A 213 -40.69 14.70 -20.85
C ALA A 213 -39.86 14.21 -19.66
N GLN A 214 -39.82 12.89 -19.48
CA GLN A 214 -38.88 12.27 -18.56
C GLN A 214 -37.53 12.11 -19.27
N VAL A 215 -36.49 12.71 -18.70
CA VAL A 215 -35.11 12.57 -19.18
C VAL A 215 -34.36 11.64 -18.25
N ARG A 216 -33.62 10.70 -18.83
CA ARG A 216 -32.70 9.82 -18.09
C ARG A 216 -31.37 9.74 -18.81
N LYS A 217 -30.29 9.79 -18.05
CA LYS A 217 -28.96 9.45 -18.59
C LYS A 217 -28.89 7.92 -18.67
N THR A 218 -28.68 7.38 -19.86
CA THR A 218 -28.54 5.94 -20.07
C THR A 218 -27.11 5.61 -20.45
N PHE A 219 -26.59 4.53 -19.88
CA PHE A 219 -25.32 3.94 -20.29
C PHE A 219 -25.57 2.62 -21.00
N VAL A 220 -24.59 2.19 -21.79
CA VAL A 220 -24.54 0.85 -22.37
C VAL A 220 -23.41 0.12 -21.65
N PRO A 221 -23.68 -0.69 -20.59
CA PRO A 221 -22.63 -1.31 -19.79
C PRO A 221 -21.68 -2.21 -20.56
N ALA A 222 -22.14 -2.79 -21.68
CA ALA A 222 -21.28 -3.55 -22.59
C ALA A 222 -20.16 -2.73 -23.23
N ASN A 223 -20.33 -1.40 -23.29
CA ASN A 223 -19.32 -0.46 -23.80
C ASN A 223 -18.44 0.13 -22.67
N GLU A 224 -18.59 -0.33 -21.42
CA GLU A 224 -17.74 0.14 -20.33
C GLU A 224 -16.27 -0.19 -20.62
N GLY A 225 -15.39 0.78 -20.39
CA GLY A 225 -13.95 0.57 -20.46
C GLY A 225 -13.45 -0.42 -19.40
N THR A 226 -12.19 -0.83 -19.53
CA THR A 226 -11.51 -1.57 -18.47
C THR A 226 -10.97 -0.58 -17.43
N HIS A 227 -11.33 -0.80 -16.18
CA HIS A 227 -10.83 -0.05 -15.02
C HIS A 227 -9.79 -0.88 -14.26
N ARG A 228 -8.99 -0.21 -13.44
CA ARG A 228 -7.86 -0.83 -12.74
C ARG A 228 -7.80 -0.40 -11.28
N VAL A 229 -7.45 -1.34 -10.43
CA VAL A 229 -6.93 -1.09 -9.08
C VAL A 229 -5.48 -1.55 -9.08
N THR A 230 -4.56 -0.61 -8.89
CA THR A 230 -3.11 -0.88 -8.94
C THR A 230 -2.56 -0.90 -7.52
N PHE A 231 -1.83 -1.97 -7.22
CA PHE A 231 -1.14 -2.17 -5.96
C PHE A 231 0.35 -2.02 -6.18
N SER A 232 0.97 -1.10 -5.44
CA SER A 232 2.41 -0.85 -5.46
C SER A 232 2.97 -1.12 -4.08
N PHE A 233 3.95 -2.02 -3.96
CA PHE A 233 4.52 -2.40 -2.67
C PHE A 233 5.97 -1.97 -2.55
N THR A 234 6.42 -1.80 -1.31
CA THR A 234 7.82 -1.54 -0.97
C THR A 234 8.19 -2.31 0.28
N THR A 235 9.46 -2.69 0.40
CA THR A 235 10.00 -3.28 1.61
C THR A 235 10.70 -2.23 2.47
N PHE A 236 10.71 -2.43 3.78
CA PHE A 236 11.38 -1.54 4.74
C PHE A 236 12.07 -2.34 5.84
N ARG A 237 13.00 -1.72 6.57
CA ARG A 237 13.67 -2.31 7.74
C ARG A 237 13.16 -1.71 9.04
N ALA A 238 13.44 -2.39 10.16
CA ALA A 238 13.12 -1.85 11.48
C ALA A 238 13.89 -0.55 11.72
N GLY A 239 13.17 0.53 12.05
CA GLY A 239 13.73 1.86 12.28
C GLY A 239 13.69 2.81 11.08
N GLU A 240 13.19 2.37 9.92
CA GLU A 240 12.90 3.21 8.74
C GLU A 240 11.47 3.76 8.72
#